data_AF-A0A2V6YQJ4-F1
#
_entry.id   AF-A0A2V6YQJ4-F1
#
_cell.length_a   1.000
_cell.length_b   1.000
_cell.length_c   1.000
_cell.angle_alpha   90.00
_cell.angle_beta   90.00
_cell.angle_gamma   90.00
#
_symmetry.space_group_name_H-M   'P 1'
#
loop_
_entity.id
_entity.type
_entity.pdbx_description
1 polymer ?
#
loop_
_entity_poly.entity_id
_entity_poly.type
_entity_poly.pdbx_seq_one_letter_code
_entity_poly.pdbx_strand_id
1 'polypeptide(L)'
;MVQRGSKCPPSGPLTADERALLFYYCLNHTVARCIGCSRSYYLSELVADLLSGRTHLCPQCQRDLTDNVRSHVYGCGILPAEVRQRAQTLRDVAQRLVKESRQLRDEADVLIRETEAAFEANRRALWQALKATTPST
;
A
#
# COMPACT_ATOMS: atom_id res chain seq x y z
N MET A 1 -18.50 22.34 6.24
CA MET A 1 -17.74 21.16 6.72
C MET A 1 -17.78 20.09 5.65
N VAL A 2 -16.73 19.96 4.84
CA VAL A 2 -16.63 18.89 3.83
C VAL A 2 -15.91 17.71 4.49
N GLN A 3 -16.63 16.61 4.67
CA GLN A 3 -16.05 15.36 5.12
C GLN A 3 -15.04 14.88 4.07
N ARG A 4 -13.74 15.05 4.36
CA ARG A 4 -12.68 14.33 3.64
C ARG A 4 -12.77 12.90 4.11
N GLY A 5 -13.59 12.10 3.44
CA GLY A 5 -13.57 10.66 3.60
C GLY A 5 -12.12 10.20 3.42
N SER A 6 -11.54 9.67 4.48
CA SER A 6 -10.27 8.96 4.45
C SER A 6 -10.38 7.91 3.35
N LYS A 7 -9.85 8.21 2.16
CA LYS A 7 -9.69 7.21 1.12
C LYS A 7 -8.75 6.19 1.72
N CYS A 8 -9.29 5.04 2.14
CA CYS A 8 -8.49 3.83 2.27
C CYS A 8 -7.59 3.79 1.03
N PRO A 9 -6.27 3.62 1.21
CA PRO A 9 -5.38 3.54 0.05
C PRO A 9 -5.97 2.51 -0.91
N PRO A 10 -5.93 2.75 -2.23
CA PRO A 10 -6.30 1.74 -3.20
C PRO A 10 -5.54 0.49 -2.78
N SER A 11 -6.31 -0.58 -2.62
CA SER A 11 -5.73 -1.82 -2.18
C SER A 11 -4.62 -2.17 -3.18
N GLY A 12 -3.42 -2.42 -2.66
CA GLY A 12 -2.28 -2.69 -3.52
C GLY A 12 -2.53 -3.91 -4.40
N PRO A 13 -1.58 -4.26 -5.28
CA PRO A 13 -1.60 -5.55 -5.97
C PRO A 13 -1.73 -6.71 -4.95
N LEU A 14 -2.20 -7.87 -5.40
CA LEU A 14 -2.23 -9.06 -4.54
C LEU A 14 -0.84 -9.38 -4.01
N THR A 15 -0.75 -9.72 -2.73
CA THR A 15 0.51 -10.15 -2.10
C THR A 15 0.97 -11.49 -2.68
N ALA A 16 2.24 -11.86 -2.44
CA ALA A 16 2.74 -13.17 -2.88
C ALA A 16 1.94 -14.33 -2.28
N ASP A 17 1.58 -14.22 -1.01
CA ASP A 17 0.77 -15.22 -0.30
C ASP A 17 -0.64 -15.31 -0.89
N GLU A 18 -1.30 -14.18 -1.16
CA GLU A 18 -2.63 -14.16 -1.80
C GLU A 18 -2.61 -14.86 -3.16
N ARG A 19 -1.58 -14.60 -3.98
CA ARG A 19 -1.41 -15.24 -5.28
C ARG A 19 -1.15 -16.74 -5.15
N ALA A 20 -0.31 -17.15 -4.20
CA ALA A 20 -0.04 -18.56 -3.94
C ALA A 20 -1.31 -19.29 -3.55
N LEU A 21 -2.11 -18.73 -2.63
CA LEU A 21 -3.37 -19.32 -2.20
C LEU A 21 -4.37 -19.49 -3.34
N LEU A 22 -4.50 -18.48 -4.21
CA LEU A 22 -5.34 -18.58 -5.40
C LEU A 22 -4.88 -19.70 -6.33
N PHE A 23 -3.58 -19.83 -6.52
CA PHE A 23 -3.00 -20.86 -7.39
C PHE A 23 -3.17 -22.27 -6.81
N TYR A 24 -3.02 -22.46 -5.50
CA TYR A 24 -3.13 -23.78 -4.88
C TYR A 24 -4.58 -24.23 -4.67
N TYR A 25 -5.48 -23.31 -4.31
CA TYR A 25 -6.82 -23.68 -3.85
C TYR A 25 -7.96 -23.13 -4.71
N CYS A 26 -7.73 -22.12 -5.56
CA CYS A 26 -8.80 -21.41 -6.26
C CYS A 26 -8.75 -21.43 -7.79
N LEU A 27 -7.92 -22.26 -8.41
CA LEU A 27 -7.84 -22.36 -9.87
C LEU A 27 -9.13 -22.89 -10.51
N ASN A 28 -9.87 -23.74 -9.80
CA ASN A 28 -10.97 -24.52 -10.37
C ASN A 28 -12.36 -23.96 -10.02
N HIS A 29 -12.46 -22.73 -9.53
CA HIS A 29 -13.73 -22.06 -9.26
C HIS A 29 -13.68 -20.56 -9.47
N THR A 30 -14.84 -19.92 -9.48
CA THR A 30 -14.93 -18.48 -9.72
C THR A 30 -14.37 -17.69 -8.54
N VAL A 31 -13.39 -16.82 -8.80
CA VAL A 31 -12.67 -16.05 -7.79
C VAL A 31 -13.09 -14.59 -7.73
N ALA A 32 -13.75 -14.07 -8.77
CA ALA A 32 -14.20 -12.70 -8.81
C ALA A 32 -15.54 -12.54 -9.52
N ARG A 33 -16.34 -11.58 -9.07
CA ARG A 33 -17.55 -11.13 -9.77
C ARG A 33 -17.40 -9.67 -10.17
N CYS A 34 -17.54 -9.38 -11.45
CA CYS A 34 -17.58 -8.02 -11.95
C CYS A 34 -18.99 -7.46 -11.79
N ILE A 35 -19.16 -6.38 -11.02
CA ILE A 35 -20.46 -5.73 -10.84
C ILE A 35 -20.93 -5.08 -12.15
N GLY A 36 -20.01 -4.48 -12.92
CA GLY A 36 -20.35 -3.81 -14.19
C GLY A 36 -20.87 -4.77 -15.26
N CYS A 37 -20.28 -5.97 -15.34
CA CYS A 37 -20.68 -6.98 -16.32
C CYS A 37 -21.66 -8.02 -15.74
N SER A 38 -21.89 -7.99 -14.42
CA SER A 38 -22.66 -8.99 -13.66
C SER A 38 -22.23 -10.45 -13.90
N ARG A 39 -20.97 -10.67 -14.24
CA ARG A 39 -20.38 -11.98 -14.53
C ARG A 39 -19.33 -12.37 -13.50
N SER A 40 -19.28 -13.67 -13.21
CA SER A 40 -18.24 -14.28 -12.40
C SER A 40 -17.15 -14.88 -13.29
N TYR A 41 -15.91 -14.84 -12.82
CA TYR A 41 -14.74 -15.25 -13.58
C TYR A 41 -13.85 -16.18 -12.76
N TYR A 42 -13.24 -17.15 -13.43
CA TYR A 42 -12.12 -17.95 -12.91
C TYR A 42 -10.83 -17.09 -12.92
N LEU A 43 -9.82 -17.52 -12.16
CA LEU A 43 -8.55 -16.80 -12.12
C LEU A 43 -7.90 -16.69 -13.50
N SER A 44 -7.97 -17.75 -14.31
CA SER A 44 -7.39 -17.83 -15.66
C SER A 44 -8.09 -16.95 -16.70
N GLU A 45 -9.32 -16.48 -16.43
CA GLU A 45 -10.09 -15.64 -17.34
C GLU A 45 -9.83 -14.14 -17.12
N LEU A 46 -9.15 -13.79 -16.03
CA LEU A 46 -8.84 -12.41 -15.71
C LEU A 46 -7.67 -11.93 -16.57
N VAL A 47 -7.76 -10.68 -17.04
CA VAL A 47 -6.76 -10.08 -17.91
C VAL A 47 -5.69 -9.40 -17.09
N ALA A 48 -4.43 -9.57 -17.52
CA ALA A 48 -3.31 -8.80 -17.00
C ALA A 48 -2.93 -7.70 -17.99
N ASP A 49 -2.85 -6.47 -17.49
CA ASP A 49 -2.19 -5.37 -18.15
C ASP A 49 -0.75 -5.26 -17.61
N LEU A 50 0.20 -5.75 -18.40
CA LEU A 50 1.62 -5.76 -18.06
C LEU A 50 2.23 -4.36 -18.02
N LEU A 51 1.65 -3.38 -18.72
CA LEU A 51 2.17 -2.00 -18.73
C LEU A 51 1.82 -1.26 -17.44
N SER A 52 0.62 -1.47 -16.91
CA SER A 52 0.21 -0.89 -15.62
C SER A 52 0.49 -1.77 -14.41
N GLY A 53 0.98 -3.00 -14.63
CA GLY A 53 1.25 -3.99 -13.58
C GLY A 53 -0.01 -4.56 -12.91
N ARG A 54 -1.20 -4.32 -13.49
CA ARG A 54 -2.48 -4.81 -12.96
C ARG A 54 -2.79 -6.18 -13.54
N THR A 55 -3.02 -7.16 -12.68
CA THR A 55 -3.08 -8.58 -13.10
C THR A 55 -4.48 -9.20 -13.06
N HIS A 56 -5.49 -8.48 -12.55
CA HIS A 56 -6.83 -9.02 -12.29
C HIS A 56 -7.93 -8.14 -12.89
N LEU A 57 -7.87 -7.86 -14.19
CA LEU A 57 -8.84 -7.01 -14.88
C LEU A 57 -9.99 -7.84 -15.45
N CYS A 58 -11.19 -7.26 -15.46
CA CYS A 58 -12.34 -7.83 -16.15
C CYS A 58 -12.08 -7.90 -17.67
N PRO A 59 -12.26 -9.05 -18.34
CA PRO A 59 -12.02 -9.16 -19.79
C PRO A 59 -12.95 -8.31 -20.66
N GLN A 60 -14.09 -7.87 -20.12
CA GLN A 60 -15.11 -7.14 -20.88
C GLN A 60 -15.01 -5.62 -20.69
N CYS A 61 -14.92 -5.15 -19.45
CA CYS A 61 -14.91 -3.72 -19.14
C CYS A 61 -13.57 -3.21 -18.60
N GLN A 62 -12.53 -4.06 -18.52
CA GLN A 62 -11.20 -3.76 -18.00
C GLN A 62 -11.18 -3.16 -16.58
N ARG A 63 -12.29 -3.25 -15.85
CA ARG A 63 -12.35 -2.83 -14.45
C ARG A 63 -11.43 -3.73 -13.62
N ASP A 64 -10.68 -3.10 -12.72
CA ASP A 64 -9.83 -3.81 -11.76
C ASP A 64 -10.69 -4.59 -10.76
N LEU A 65 -10.48 -5.92 -10.72
CA LEU A 65 -11.16 -6.84 -9.82
C LEU A 65 -10.25 -7.34 -8.70
N THR A 66 -9.06 -6.76 -8.52
CA THR A 66 -8.08 -7.16 -7.49
C THR A 66 -8.72 -7.24 -6.09
N ASP A 67 -9.58 -6.29 -5.73
CA ASP A 67 -10.29 -6.32 -4.44
C ASP A 67 -11.33 -7.43 -4.33
N ASN A 68 -12.01 -7.77 -5.43
CA ASN A 68 -12.96 -8.87 -5.44
C ASN A 68 -12.22 -10.20 -5.29
N VAL A 69 -11.11 -10.38 -6.00
CA VAL A 69 -10.24 -11.56 -5.90
C VAL A 69 -9.68 -11.69 -4.48
N ARG A 70 -9.24 -10.59 -3.87
CA ARG A 70 -8.78 -10.58 -2.49
C ARG A 70 -9.87 -10.96 -1.50
N SER A 71 -11.04 -10.36 -1.63
CA SER A 71 -12.19 -10.68 -0.78
C SER A 71 -12.56 -12.16 -0.90
N HIS A 72 -12.41 -12.73 -2.10
CA HIS A 72 -12.54 -14.16 -2.30
C HIS A 72 -11.52 -14.97 -1.51
N VAL A 73 -10.22 -14.64 -1.52
CA VAL A 73 -9.20 -15.38 -0.72
C VAL A 73 -9.60 -15.48 0.76
N TYR A 74 -10.08 -14.38 1.35
CA TYR A 74 -10.47 -14.34 2.76
C TYR A 74 -11.90 -14.87 3.04
N GLY A 75 -12.71 -15.09 2.00
CA GLY A 75 -14.06 -15.64 2.10
C GLY A 75 -14.21 -17.06 1.55
N CYS A 76 -13.22 -17.59 0.86
CA CYS A 76 -13.33 -18.81 0.06
C CYS A 76 -13.54 -20.04 0.94
N GLY A 77 -14.72 -20.67 0.83
CA GLY A 77 -15.07 -21.88 1.59
C GLY A 77 -14.18 -23.10 1.32
N ILE A 78 -13.46 -23.13 0.19
CA ILE A 78 -12.55 -24.23 -0.19
C ILE A 78 -11.20 -24.13 0.54
N LEU A 79 -10.77 -22.92 0.93
CA LEU A 79 -9.55 -22.75 1.70
C LEU A 79 -9.74 -23.28 3.14
N PRO A 80 -8.83 -24.12 3.65
CA PRO A 80 -8.83 -24.51 5.06
C PRO A 80 -8.89 -23.28 5.97
N ALA A 81 -9.68 -23.37 7.04
CA ALA A 81 -9.94 -22.24 7.92
C ALA A 81 -8.65 -21.72 8.56
N GLU A 82 -7.74 -22.62 8.93
CA GLU A 82 -6.45 -22.31 9.56
C GLU A 82 -5.54 -21.53 8.60
N VAL A 83 -5.51 -21.94 7.33
CA VAL A 83 -4.73 -21.27 6.28
C VAL A 83 -5.26 -19.86 6.05
N ARG A 84 -6.59 -19.71 6.00
CA ARG A 84 -7.26 -18.43 5.81
C ARG A 84 -7.00 -17.47 6.97
N GLN A 85 -7.15 -17.94 8.21
CA GLN A 85 -6.87 -17.15 9.42
C GLN A 85 -5.41 -16.72 9.49
N ARG A 86 -4.47 -17.61 9.15
CA ARG A 86 -3.05 -17.28 9.11
C ARG A 86 -2.75 -16.23 8.04
N ALA A 87 -3.31 -16.36 6.84
CA ALA A 87 -3.15 -15.39 5.77
C ALA A 87 -3.70 -14.01 6.14
N GLN A 88 -4.84 -13.97 6.83
CA GLN A 88 -5.42 -12.71 7.34
C GLN A 88 -4.50 -12.07 8.38
N THR A 89 -4.06 -12.84 9.38
CA THR A 89 -3.13 -12.36 10.41
C THR A 89 -1.84 -11.80 9.81
N LEU A 90 -1.23 -12.51 8.86
CA LEU A 90 -0.01 -12.05 8.19
C LEU A 90 -0.22 -10.74 7.46
N ARG A 91 -1.36 -10.57 6.77
CA ARG A 91 -1.71 -9.34 6.09
C ARG A 91 -1.88 -8.17 7.07
N ASP A 92 -2.59 -8.40 8.18
CA ASP A 92 -2.85 -7.36 9.17
C ASP A 92 -1.55 -6.89 9.83
N VAL A 93 -0.65 -7.84 10.15
CA VAL A 93 0.70 -7.53 10.64
C VAL A 93 1.50 -6.75 9.61
N ALA A 94 1.50 -7.17 8.34
CA ALA A 94 2.21 -6.47 7.28
C ALA A 94 1.67 -5.03 7.08
N GLN A 95 0.35 -4.83 7.12
CA GLN A 95 -0.25 -3.50 7.03
C GLN A 95 0.17 -2.60 8.19
N ARG A 96 0.21 -3.16 9.40
CA ARG A 96 0.69 -2.44 10.59
C ARG A 96 2.16 -2.05 10.44
N LEU A 97 3.03 -2.97 10.04
CA LEU A 97 4.45 -2.70 9.83
C LEU A 97 4.70 -1.65 8.74
N VAL A 98 3.94 -1.67 7.64
CA VAL A 98 4.03 -0.62 6.59
C VAL A 98 3.63 0.74 7.15
N LYS A 99 2.60 0.79 7.99
CA LYS A 99 2.17 2.03 8.64
C LYS A 99 3.24 2.56 9.60
N GLU A 100 3.76 1.71 10.47
CA GLU A 100 4.84 2.04 11.42
C GLU A 100 6.08 2.51 10.66
N SER A 101 6.48 1.82 9.59
CA SER A 101 7.61 2.23 8.76
C SER A 101 7.42 3.61 8.12
N ARG A 102 6.20 3.95 7.70
CA ARG A 102 5.91 5.30 7.17
C ARG A 102 6.02 6.36 8.26
N GLN A 103 5.46 6.10 9.44
CA GLN A 103 5.54 7.01 10.57
C GLN A 103 7.00 7.28 10.97
N LEU A 104 7.83 6.25 11.05
CA LEU A 104 9.25 6.39 11.35
C LEU A 104 10.00 7.21 10.28
N ARG A 105 9.65 7.06 9.00
CA ARG A 105 10.23 7.88 7.93
C ARG A 105 9.81 9.34 8.04
N ASP A 106 8.52 9.58 8.29
CA ASP A 106 7.99 10.94 8.45
C ASP A 106 8.64 11.65 9.66
N GLU A 107 8.83 10.93 10.77
CA GLU A 107 9.54 11.42 11.96
C GLU A 107 11.02 11.73 11.67
N ALA A 108 11.71 10.84 10.95
CA ALA A 108 13.10 11.06 10.54
C ALA A 108 13.24 12.29 9.63
N ASP A 109 12.33 12.48 8.68
CA ASP A 109 12.32 13.64 7.78
C ASP A 109 12.12 14.96 8.53
N VAL A 110 11.24 14.96 9.55
CA VAL A 110 11.06 16.13 10.43
C VAL A 110 12.35 16.42 11.19
N LEU A 111 12.95 15.41 11.81
CA LEU A 111 14.18 15.58 12.58
C LEU A 111 15.32 16.12 11.72
N ILE A 112 15.49 15.60 10.49
CA ILE A 112 16.49 16.10 9.54
C ILE A 112 16.28 17.60 9.30
N ARG A 113 15.06 18.03 8.98
CA ARG A 113 14.76 19.45 8.73
C ARG A 113 15.00 20.34 9.94
N GLU A 114 14.70 19.85 11.14
CA GLU A 114 14.99 20.59 12.38
C GLU A 114 16.49 20.75 12.59
N THR A 115 17.27 19.69 12.38
CA THR A 115 18.74 19.76 12.47
C THR A 115 19.34 20.70 11.44
N GLU A 116 18.87 20.69 10.20
CA GLU A 116 19.29 21.63 9.14
C GLU A 116 18.98 23.08 9.53
N ALA A 117 17.77 23.34 10.03
CA ALA A 117 17.35 24.68 10.46
C ALA A 117 18.20 25.18 11.64
N ALA A 118 18.48 24.32 12.62
CA ALA A 118 19.33 24.64 13.76
C ALA A 118 20.78 24.91 13.34
N PHE A 119 21.33 24.09 12.45
CA PHE A 119 22.68 24.28 11.91
C PHE A 119 22.80 25.62 11.18
N GLU A 120 21.82 25.93 10.34
CA GLU A 120 21.78 27.16 9.56
C GLU A 120 21.57 28.40 10.45
N ALA A 121 20.80 28.29 11.53
CA ALA A 121 20.72 29.32 12.56
C ALA A 121 22.06 29.55 13.29
N ASN A 122 22.73 28.47 13.69
CA ASN A 122 24.03 28.54 14.36
C ASN A 122 25.10 29.17 13.47
N ARG A 123 25.14 28.78 12.18
CA ARG A 123 26.03 29.36 11.18
C ARG A 123 25.81 30.87 11.03
N ARG A 124 24.55 31.32 10.96
CA ARG A 124 24.25 32.76 10.92
C ARG A 124 24.71 33.48 12.18
N ALA A 125 24.47 32.91 13.37
CA ALA A 125 24.88 33.51 14.63
C ALA A 125 26.42 33.68 14.69
N LEU A 126 27.17 32.65 14.28
CA LEU A 126 28.63 32.72 14.19
C LEU A 126 29.10 33.84 13.26
N TRP A 127 28.51 33.94 12.06
CA TRP A 127 28.86 35.00 11.12
C TRP A 127 28.56 36.41 11.65
N GLN A 128 27.46 36.59 12.38
CA GLN A 128 27.16 37.88 13.01
C GLN A 128 28.16 38.23 14.11
N ALA A 129 28.54 37.25 14.93
CA ALA A 129 29.55 37.44 15.98
C ALA A 129 30.91 37.84 15.39
N LEU A 130 31.37 37.15 14.33
CA LEU A 130 32.63 37.46 13.66
C LEU A 130 32.65 38.88 13.09
N LYS A 131 31.55 39.33 12.47
CA LYS A 131 31.41 40.71 11.97
C LYS A 131 31.42 41.76 13.09
N ALA A 132 30.85 41.43 14.26
CA ALA A 132 30.86 42.34 15.40
C ALA A 132 32.26 42.50 16.02
N THR A 133 33.13 41.48 15.90
CA THR A 133 34.50 41.50 16.43
C THR A 133 35.54 42.15 15.53
N THR A 134 35.23 42.49 14.28
CA THR A 134 36.14 43.28 13.43
C THR A 134 35.98 44.78 13.76
N PRO A 135 36.94 45.43 14.45
CA PRO A 135 36.84 46.86 14.74
C PRO A 135 36.95 47.66 13.43
N SER A 136 36.00 48.55 13.21
CA SER A 136 36.15 49.67 12.27
C SER A 136 37.27 50.58 12.77
N THR A 137 38.20 50.88 11.87
CA THR A 137 39.42 51.70 12.04
C THR A 137 39.19 53.01 12.77
#